data_AF-A0A1G3MSR1-F1
#
_entry.id   AF-A0A1G3MSR1-F1
#
_cell.length_a   1.000
_cell.length_b   1.000
_cell.length_c   1.000
_cell.angle_alpha   90.00
_cell.angle_beta   90.00
_cell.angle_gamma   90.00
#
_symmetry.space_group_name_H-M   'P 1'
#
loop_
_entity.id
_entity.type
_entity.pdbx_description
1 polymer ?
#
loop_
_entity_poly.entity_id
_entity_poly.type
_entity_poly.pdbx_seq_one_letter_code
_entity_poly.pdbx_strand_id
1 'polypeptide(L)'
;MKKSRRYLIILMILAAAALLGVAALAILPVGPSPVFPAGWQAVRDDAIAARFAPLLHVPAEYGILEAVYYRAAISPDGRLHLAYHPVWAFERNANSGFLPLLNRLVYTGGLSLQRLMFGNGDVELIVCVLDPAGQQIEEVWYERPAGYDPAAFSVSHEPRREAFGEAGRPELRVASWNHLFEPGGLNGSLSGNGVSNQIADQSAAVTTIPPIPAYFDAALWAAYRMTKSRPTRLFKHRAHFDWELAVVEPID
;
A
#
# COMPACT_ATOMS: atom_id res chain seq x y z
N MET A 1 -37.71 -31.80 23.21
CA MET A 1 -37.52 -30.36 23.55
C MET A 1 -36.26 -30.01 24.34
N LYS A 2 -35.66 -30.89 25.19
CA LYS A 2 -34.44 -30.53 25.95
C LYS A 2 -33.14 -30.44 25.11
N LYS A 3 -33.01 -31.21 24.02
CA LYS A 3 -31.83 -31.18 23.14
C LYS A 3 -31.69 -29.86 22.37
N SER A 4 -32.78 -29.31 21.81
CA SER A 4 -32.75 -28.04 21.05
C SER A 4 -32.37 -26.83 21.90
N ARG A 5 -32.78 -26.77 23.18
CA ARG A 5 -32.36 -25.72 24.12
C ARG A 5 -30.86 -25.78 24.44
N ARG A 6 -30.27 -26.97 24.54
CA ARG A 6 -28.82 -27.14 24.75
C ARG A 6 -28.02 -26.66 23.53
N TYR A 7 -28.45 -27.00 22.32
CA TYR A 7 -27.81 -26.50 21.08
C TYR A 7 -27.91 -24.98 20.97
N LEU A 8 -29.06 -24.40 21.30
CA LEU A 8 -29.22 -22.95 21.31
C LEU A 8 -28.28 -22.27 22.32
N ILE A 9 -28.16 -22.81 23.54
CA ILE A 9 -27.23 -22.28 24.55
C ILE A 9 -25.78 -22.37 24.07
N ILE A 10 -25.37 -23.51 23.50
CA ILE A 10 -24.01 -23.67 22.96
C ILE A 10 -23.75 -22.67 21.84
N LEU A 11 -24.71 -22.51 20.91
CA LEU A 11 -24.60 -21.54 19.81
C LEU A 11 -24.48 -20.11 20.33
N MET A 12 -25.27 -19.73 21.34
CA MET A 12 -25.20 -18.41 21.98
C MET A 12 -23.84 -18.18 22.66
N ILE A 13 -23.30 -19.19 23.35
CA ILE A 13 -21.96 -19.11 23.97
C ILE A 13 -20.88 -18.94 22.90
N LEU A 14 -20.94 -19.71 21.80
CA LEU A 14 -20.00 -19.59 20.69
C LEU A 14 -20.09 -18.22 20.02
N ALA A 15 -21.30 -17.70 19.80
CA ALA A 15 -21.51 -16.37 19.24
C ALA A 15 -20.96 -15.27 20.17
N ALA A 16 -21.22 -15.38 21.47
CA ALA A 16 -20.68 -14.44 22.46
C ALA A 16 -19.15 -14.51 22.54
N ALA A 17 -18.57 -15.71 22.50
CA ALA A 17 -17.12 -15.90 22.47
C ALA A 17 -16.49 -15.32 21.19
N ALA A 18 -17.13 -15.51 20.03
CA ALA A 18 -16.70 -14.92 18.77
C ALA A 18 -16.75 -13.38 18.81
N LEU A 19 -17.84 -12.81 19.34
CA LEU A 19 -17.98 -11.36 19.52
C LEU A 19 -16.93 -10.78 20.45
N LEU A 20 -16.67 -11.44 21.59
CA LEU A 20 -15.61 -11.05 22.51
C LEU A 20 -14.23 -11.17 21.86
N GLY A 21 -14.00 -12.20 21.05
CA GLY A 21 -12.78 -12.35 20.26
C GLY A 21 -12.58 -11.19 19.29
N VAL A 22 -13.60 -10.84 18.50
CA VAL A 22 -13.55 -9.69 17.57
C VAL A 22 -13.34 -8.38 18.34
N ALA A 23 -14.03 -8.18 19.46
CA ALA A 23 -13.84 -7.00 20.31
C ALA A 23 -12.40 -6.91 20.85
N ALA A 24 -11.83 -8.03 21.28
CA ALA A 24 -10.43 -8.07 21.71
C ALA A 24 -9.47 -7.71 20.57
N LEU A 25 -9.71 -8.19 19.33
CA LEU A 25 -8.90 -7.82 18.16
C LEU A 25 -9.00 -6.32 17.81
N ALA A 26 -10.12 -5.69 18.12
CA ALA A 26 -10.38 -4.28 17.83
C ALA A 26 -9.86 -3.33 18.91
N ILE A 27 -9.76 -3.78 20.18
CA ILE A 27 -9.44 -2.92 21.34
C ILE A 27 -8.00 -3.13 21.84
N LEU A 28 -7.47 -4.36 21.75
CA LEU A 28 -6.14 -4.64 22.30
C LEU A 28 -5.05 -4.04 21.40
N PRO A 29 -4.19 -3.16 21.95
CA PRO A 29 -3.15 -2.52 21.18
C PRO A 29 -2.07 -3.53 20.76
N VAL A 30 -1.50 -3.30 19.58
CA VAL A 30 -0.42 -4.10 19.01
C VAL A 30 0.83 -3.22 18.95
N GLY A 31 1.66 -3.33 19.98
CA GLY A 31 2.97 -2.68 20.01
C GLY A 31 2.94 -1.17 20.27
N PRO A 32 4.12 -0.56 20.43
CA PRO A 32 4.25 0.89 20.55
C PRO A 32 3.98 1.58 19.20
N SER A 33 3.53 2.83 19.26
CA SER A 33 3.46 3.68 18.08
C SER A 33 4.88 3.94 17.54
N PRO A 34 5.07 3.91 16.22
CA PRO A 34 6.38 4.16 15.63
C PRO A 34 6.81 5.61 15.91
N VAL A 35 8.12 5.81 16.03
CA VAL A 35 8.73 7.12 16.30
C VAL A 35 9.79 7.42 15.26
N PHE A 36 9.97 8.71 14.93
CA PHE A 36 10.99 9.11 13.98
C PHE A 36 12.39 8.67 14.47
N PRO A 37 13.14 7.89 13.67
CA PRO A 37 14.38 7.26 14.10
C PRO A 37 15.51 8.27 14.31
N ALA A 38 16.33 8.03 15.33
CA ALA A 38 17.50 8.86 15.62
C ALA A 38 18.51 8.83 14.47
N GLY A 39 19.13 9.98 14.20
CA GLY A 39 20.14 10.12 13.13
C GLY A 39 19.58 10.28 11.72
N TRP A 40 18.26 10.15 11.54
CA TRP A 40 17.61 10.51 10.29
C TRP A 40 17.29 12.00 10.25
N GLN A 41 17.18 12.56 9.05
CA GLN A 41 16.78 13.94 8.84
C GLN A 41 15.66 14.00 7.81
N ALA A 42 14.49 14.50 8.19
CA ALA A 42 13.40 14.70 7.24
C ALA A 42 13.74 15.85 6.28
N VAL A 43 13.40 15.66 5.01
CA VAL A 43 13.65 16.62 3.94
C VAL A 43 12.40 16.80 3.10
N ARG A 44 12.20 18.02 2.59
CA ARG A 44 11.25 18.30 1.53
C ARG A 44 12.01 18.90 0.36
N ASP A 45 11.99 18.20 -0.77
CA ASP A 45 12.57 18.65 -2.03
C ASP A 45 11.65 18.23 -3.18
N ASP A 46 10.75 19.14 -3.54
CA ASP A 46 9.72 18.89 -4.56
C ASP A 46 10.36 18.64 -5.95
N ALA A 47 11.54 19.23 -6.22
CA ALA A 47 12.22 19.11 -7.49
C ALA A 47 12.90 17.73 -7.64
N ILE A 48 13.60 17.28 -6.60
CA ILE A 48 14.20 15.93 -6.57
C ILE A 48 13.08 14.88 -6.59
N ALA A 49 12.01 15.06 -5.80
CA ALA A 49 10.89 14.13 -5.80
C ALA A 49 10.26 13.99 -7.19
N ALA A 50 10.04 15.09 -7.92
CA ALA A 50 9.50 15.05 -9.27
C ALA A 50 10.47 14.42 -10.29
N ARG A 51 11.78 14.63 -10.13
CA ARG A 51 12.82 14.08 -11.02
C ARG A 51 12.85 12.55 -10.97
N PHE A 52 12.75 11.97 -9.78
CA PHE A 52 12.90 10.53 -9.55
C PHE A 52 11.57 9.79 -9.35
N ALA A 53 10.43 10.45 -9.55
CA ALA A 53 9.12 9.84 -9.36
C ALA A 53 8.92 8.63 -10.27
N PRO A 54 8.46 7.47 -9.74
CA PRO A 54 8.26 6.25 -10.52
C PRO A 54 7.21 6.46 -11.61
N LEU A 55 7.44 5.94 -12.81
CA LEU A 55 6.42 5.88 -13.83
C LEU A 55 5.46 4.72 -13.52
N LEU A 56 4.16 5.02 -13.45
CA LEU A 56 3.15 4.01 -13.17
C LEU A 56 2.34 3.68 -14.42
N HIS A 57 2.28 2.40 -14.75
CA HIS A 57 1.42 1.82 -15.77
C HIS A 57 0.21 1.19 -15.10
N VAL A 58 -0.95 1.85 -15.20
CA VAL A 58 -2.17 1.44 -14.52
C VAL A 58 -3.15 0.86 -15.54
N PRO A 59 -3.41 -0.47 -15.52
CA PRO A 59 -4.53 -1.05 -16.26
C PRO A 59 -5.85 -0.41 -15.82
N ALA A 60 -6.71 -0.06 -16.79
CA ALA A 60 -8.00 0.60 -16.50
C ALA A 60 -8.90 -0.19 -15.52
N GLU A 61 -8.75 -1.52 -15.46
CA GLU A 61 -9.49 -2.39 -14.54
C GLU A 61 -9.13 -2.18 -13.06
N TYR A 62 -7.95 -1.64 -12.76
CA TYR A 62 -7.52 -1.30 -11.40
C TYR A 62 -7.80 0.17 -11.05
N GLY A 63 -8.77 0.77 -11.75
CA GLY A 63 -9.28 2.10 -11.42
C GLY A 63 -8.36 3.24 -11.83
N ILE A 64 -8.67 4.42 -11.30
CA ILE A 64 -7.99 5.67 -11.61
C ILE A 64 -7.10 6.02 -10.42
N LEU A 65 -5.82 6.23 -10.69
CA LEU A 65 -4.88 6.82 -9.73
C LEU A 65 -5.28 8.28 -9.50
N GLU A 66 -5.67 8.61 -8.26
CA GLU A 66 -6.15 9.95 -7.90
C GLU A 66 -5.01 10.93 -7.65
N ALA A 67 -3.95 10.45 -6.99
CA ALA A 67 -2.80 11.27 -6.62
C ALA A 67 -1.56 10.40 -6.39
N VAL A 68 -0.39 11.04 -6.39
CA VAL A 68 0.84 10.46 -5.83
C VAL A 68 1.39 11.49 -4.86
N TYR A 69 1.50 11.11 -3.59
CA TYR A 69 2.14 11.94 -2.58
C TYR A 69 3.57 11.48 -2.32
N TYR A 70 4.41 12.30 -1.69
CA TYR A 70 5.74 11.86 -1.28
C TYR A 70 6.17 12.37 0.10
N ARG A 71 7.05 11.60 0.75
CA ARG A 71 7.87 12.02 1.88
C ARG A 71 9.33 11.67 1.63
N ALA A 72 10.24 12.43 2.24
CA ALA A 72 11.65 12.18 2.09
C ALA A 72 12.42 12.30 3.41
N ALA A 73 13.48 11.52 3.53
CA ALA A 73 14.42 11.64 4.63
C ALA A 73 15.83 11.22 4.20
N ILE A 74 16.84 11.85 4.79
CA ILE A 74 18.24 11.45 4.69
C ILE A 74 18.53 10.49 5.84
N SER A 75 19.09 9.33 5.50
CA SER A 75 19.53 8.31 6.45
C SER A 75 20.89 8.65 7.07
N PRO A 76 21.29 7.99 8.17
CA PRO A 76 22.59 8.25 8.82
C PRO A 76 23.82 8.01 7.94
N ASP A 77 23.70 7.20 6.89
CA ASP A 77 24.75 6.95 5.88
C ASP A 77 24.75 7.98 4.74
N GLY A 78 23.88 9.00 4.80
CA GLY A 78 23.81 10.12 3.87
C GLY A 78 22.96 9.86 2.63
N ARG A 79 22.34 8.68 2.49
CA ARG A 79 21.44 8.39 1.35
C ARG A 79 20.11 9.12 1.50
N LEU A 80 19.53 9.54 0.37
CA LEU A 80 18.22 10.16 0.34
C LEU A 80 17.15 9.11 0.01
N HIS A 81 16.20 8.93 0.91
CA HIS A 81 15.04 8.07 0.73
C HIS A 81 13.84 8.91 0.29
N LEU A 82 13.23 8.56 -0.85
CA LEU A 82 12.00 9.15 -1.38
C LEU A 82 10.88 8.10 -1.32
N ALA A 83 9.95 8.22 -0.39
CA ALA A 83 8.74 7.41 -0.34
C ALA A 83 7.64 8.07 -1.16
N TYR A 84 7.17 7.39 -2.20
CA TYR A 84 6.02 7.76 -3.01
C TYR A 84 4.81 6.94 -2.57
N HIS A 85 3.68 7.63 -2.44
CA HIS A 85 2.40 7.11 -1.99
C HIS A 85 1.34 7.29 -3.08
N PRO A 86 1.23 6.36 -4.04
CA PRO A 86 0.15 6.34 -5.00
C PRO A 86 -1.19 6.07 -4.32
N VAL A 87 -2.22 6.83 -4.69
CA VAL A 87 -3.54 6.80 -4.06
C VAL A 87 -4.65 6.48 -5.05
N TRP A 88 -5.51 5.53 -4.69
CA TRP A 88 -6.77 5.23 -5.37
C TRP A 88 -7.97 5.52 -4.48
N ALA A 89 -9.15 5.66 -5.07
CA ALA A 89 -10.38 5.89 -4.32
C ALA A 89 -10.72 4.74 -3.35
N PHE A 90 -10.46 3.50 -3.78
CA PHE A 90 -10.72 2.26 -3.05
C PHE A 90 -10.10 1.07 -3.77
N GLU A 91 -9.92 -0.04 -3.06
CA GLU A 91 -9.61 -1.33 -3.67
C GLU A 91 -10.90 -1.95 -4.23
N ARG A 92 -10.83 -2.66 -5.36
CA ARG A 92 -12.00 -3.39 -5.85
C ARG A 92 -11.62 -4.63 -6.64
N ASN A 93 -11.92 -5.79 -6.07
CA ASN A 93 -11.91 -7.03 -6.84
C ASN A 93 -13.15 -7.09 -7.76
N ALA A 94 -12.99 -6.73 -9.03
CA ALA A 94 -14.05 -6.78 -10.05
C ALA A 94 -14.30 -8.18 -10.62
N ASN A 95 -13.47 -9.16 -10.27
CA ASN A 95 -13.55 -10.51 -10.82
C ASN A 95 -14.84 -11.25 -10.41
N SER A 96 -15.19 -12.26 -11.20
CA SER A 96 -16.31 -13.17 -10.90
C SER A 96 -15.89 -14.22 -9.88
N GLY A 97 -16.83 -14.64 -9.02
CA GLY A 97 -16.62 -15.73 -8.07
C GLY A 97 -17.25 -15.44 -6.71
N PHE A 98 -17.35 -16.48 -5.88
CA PHE A 98 -17.91 -16.36 -4.54
C PHE A 98 -17.01 -15.52 -3.61
N LEU A 99 -15.70 -15.75 -3.61
CA LEU A 99 -14.76 -15.00 -2.77
C LEU A 99 -14.61 -13.53 -3.19
N PRO A 100 -14.51 -13.17 -4.49
CA PRO A 100 -14.55 -11.78 -4.93
C PRO A 100 -15.88 -11.09 -4.58
N LEU A 101 -17.02 -11.78 -4.71
CA LEU A 101 -18.30 -11.25 -4.27
C LEU A 101 -18.32 -10.98 -2.76
N LEU A 102 -17.81 -11.90 -1.95
CA LEU A 102 -17.72 -11.74 -0.50
C LEU A 102 -16.80 -10.57 -0.13
N ASN A 103 -15.66 -10.41 -0.81
CA ASN A 103 -14.76 -9.26 -0.65
C ASN A 103 -15.52 -7.95 -0.92
N ARG A 104 -16.27 -7.87 -2.03
CA ARG A 104 -17.08 -6.68 -2.34
C ARG A 104 -18.16 -6.40 -1.30
N LEU A 105 -18.80 -7.42 -0.74
CA LEU A 105 -19.86 -7.22 0.25
C LEU A 105 -19.30 -6.80 1.62
N VAL A 106 -18.17 -7.36 2.03
CA VAL A 106 -17.64 -7.23 3.40
C VAL A 106 -16.52 -6.19 3.50
N TYR A 107 -15.59 -6.19 2.54
CA TYR A 107 -14.34 -5.45 2.64
C TYR A 107 -14.41 -4.08 1.94
N THR A 108 -14.74 -4.07 0.64
CA THR A 108 -14.65 -2.87 -0.22
C THR A 108 -15.98 -2.15 -0.46
N GLY A 109 -17.13 -2.80 -0.20
CA GLY A 109 -18.47 -2.24 -0.41
C GLY A 109 -19.30 -2.10 0.87
N GLY A 110 -20.26 -3.02 1.06
CA GLY A 110 -21.44 -2.82 1.93
C GLY A 110 -21.17 -2.57 3.41
N LEU A 111 -20.16 -3.21 4.00
CA LEU A 111 -19.72 -2.92 5.38
C LEU A 111 -18.61 -1.86 5.45
N SER A 112 -18.06 -1.45 4.29
CA SER A 112 -16.99 -0.45 4.13
C SER A 112 -15.83 -0.62 5.13
N LEU A 113 -15.46 -1.87 5.40
CA LEU A 113 -14.49 -2.23 6.42
C LEU A 113 -13.10 -1.62 6.11
N GLN A 114 -12.73 -1.54 4.83
CA GLN A 114 -11.51 -0.87 4.38
C GLN A 114 -11.48 0.60 4.86
N ARG A 115 -12.56 1.36 4.64
CA ARG A 115 -12.65 2.76 5.06
C ARG A 115 -12.58 2.93 6.56
N LEU A 116 -13.22 2.01 7.30
CA LEU A 116 -13.17 2.00 8.76
C LEU A 116 -11.74 1.76 9.26
N MET A 117 -11.05 0.76 8.72
CA MET A 117 -9.71 0.33 9.13
C MET A 117 -8.61 1.32 8.71
N PHE A 118 -8.73 1.86 7.50
CA PHE A 118 -7.62 2.55 6.83
C PHE A 118 -7.93 3.99 6.40
N GLY A 119 -9.15 4.50 6.62
CA GLY A 119 -9.50 5.87 6.27
C GLY A 119 -9.84 6.05 4.79
N ASN A 120 -9.55 7.22 4.23
CA ASN A 120 -9.87 7.50 2.83
C ASN A 120 -8.92 6.74 1.89
N GLY A 121 -9.44 6.34 0.73
CA GLY A 121 -8.66 5.79 -0.35
C GLY A 121 -8.01 4.44 -0.07
N ASP A 122 -7.27 3.99 -1.07
CA ASP A 122 -6.22 3.00 -0.94
C ASP A 122 -4.87 3.69 -1.18
N VAL A 123 -3.83 3.31 -0.42
CA VAL A 123 -2.54 4.01 -0.42
C VAL A 123 -1.44 2.97 -0.41
N GLU A 124 -0.68 2.96 -1.49
CA GLU A 124 0.45 2.06 -1.69
C GLU A 124 1.78 2.76 -1.44
N LEU A 125 2.89 2.01 -1.39
CA LEU A 125 4.22 2.55 -1.11
C LEU A 125 5.26 2.07 -2.11
N ILE A 126 5.99 3.02 -2.70
CA ILE A 126 7.20 2.79 -3.49
C ILE A 126 8.30 3.68 -2.94
N VAL A 127 9.47 3.13 -2.63
CA VAL A 127 10.62 3.90 -2.16
C VAL A 127 11.72 3.89 -3.20
N CYS A 128 12.24 5.06 -3.56
CA CYS A 128 13.50 5.20 -4.27
C CYS A 128 14.58 5.63 -3.28
N VAL A 129 15.67 4.87 -3.21
CA VAL A 129 16.85 5.21 -2.41
C VAL A 129 17.92 5.73 -3.34
N LEU A 130 18.33 6.98 -3.11
CA LEU A 130 19.33 7.66 -3.92
C LEU A 130 20.70 7.55 -3.26
N ASP A 131 21.72 7.62 -4.10
CA ASP A 131 23.10 7.77 -3.65
C ASP A 131 23.28 9.04 -2.78
N PRO A 132 24.36 9.13 -1.98
CA PRO A 132 24.59 10.31 -1.13
C PRO A 132 24.73 11.63 -1.90
N ALA A 133 25.01 11.58 -3.21
CA ALA A 133 25.06 12.75 -4.07
C ALA A 133 23.68 13.20 -4.59
N GLY A 134 22.63 12.41 -4.36
CA GLY A 134 21.26 12.66 -4.82
C GLY A 134 21.13 12.65 -6.35
N GLN A 135 22.02 11.95 -7.05
CA GLN A 135 22.11 11.96 -8.51
C GLN A 135 21.52 10.73 -9.18
N GLN A 136 21.53 9.58 -8.51
CA GLN A 136 21.08 8.31 -9.07
C GLN A 136 20.31 7.48 -8.04
N ILE A 137 19.38 6.67 -8.53
CA ILE A 137 18.68 5.70 -7.70
C ILE A 137 19.56 4.45 -7.60
N GLU A 138 19.89 4.05 -6.37
CA GLU A 138 20.63 2.82 -6.08
C GLU A 138 19.67 1.64 -5.86
N GLU A 139 18.57 1.87 -5.15
CA GLU A 139 17.59 0.83 -4.80
C GLU A 139 16.16 1.32 -4.99
N VAL A 140 15.26 0.41 -5.35
CA VAL A 140 13.81 0.61 -5.39
C VAL A 140 13.15 -0.42 -4.51
N TRP A 141 12.29 0.03 -3.60
CA TRP A 141 11.53 -0.83 -2.70
C TRP A 141 10.03 -0.71 -3.00
N TYR A 142 9.34 -1.84 -3.08
CA TYR A 142 7.91 -1.90 -3.38
C TYR A 142 7.38 -3.28 -2.97
N GLU A 143 6.07 -3.49 -3.07
CA GLU A 143 5.45 -4.79 -2.82
C GLU A 143 4.85 -5.35 -4.10
N ARG A 144 5.06 -6.66 -4.33
CA ARG A 144 4.48 -7.40 -5.45
C ARG A 144 3.43 -8.41 -4.96
N PRO A 145 2.46 -8.82 -5.80
CA PRO A 145 1.51 -9.85 -5.41
C PRO A 145 2.17 -11.25 -5.43
N ALA A 146 2.20 -11.92 -4.27
CA ALA A 146 2.77 -13.25 -4.13
C ALA A 146 1.78 -14.31 -4.63
N GLY A 147 2.07 -14.93 -5.79
CA GLY A 147 1.23 -16.00 -6.35
C GLY A 147 -0.20 -15.52 -6.66
N TYR A 148 -0.31 -14.41 -7.38
CA TYR A 148 -1.57 -13.70 -7.59
C TYR A 148 -2.69 -14.59 -8.16
N ASP A 149 -3.81 -14.67 -7.43
CA ASP A 149 -5.06 -15.29 -7.89
C ASP A 149 -6.19 -14.24 -7.85
N PRO A 150 -6.72 -13.79 -9.00
CA PRO A 150 -7.82 -12.81 -9.04
C PRO A 150 -9.12 -13.33 -8.41
N ALA A 151 -9.29 -14.64 -8.29
CA ALA A 151 -10.44 -15.27 -7.61
C ALA A 151 -10.28 -15.35 -6.09
N ALA A 152 -9.12 -15.01 -5.53
CA ALA A 152 -8.90 -15.02 -4.09
C ALA A 152 -9.62 -13.87 -3.36
N PHE A 153 -9.87 -14.06 -2.07
CA PHE A 153 -10.47 -13.05 -1.20
C PHE A 153 -9.53 -11.87 -0.91
N SER A 154 -8.23 -12.14 -0.82
CA SER A 154 -7.17 -11.19 -0.47
C SER A 154 -5.93 -11.43 -1.33
N VAL A 155 -5.12 -10.40 -1.51
CA VAL A 155 -3.80 -10.50 -2.15
C VAL A 155 -2.73 -10.69 -1.08
N SER A 156 -1.78 -11.58 -1.33
CA SER A 156 -0.60 -11.75 -0.47
C SER A 156 0.51 -10.81 -0.94
N HIS A 157 1.14 -10.10 0.00
CA HIS A 157 2.17 -9.12 -0.30
C HIS A 157 3.56 -9.78 -0.20
N GLU A 158 4.43 -9.54 -1.19
CA GLU A 158 5.84 -9.90 -1.15
C GLU A 158 6.70 -8.63 -1.27
N PRO A 159 7.35 -8.20 -0.19
CA PRO A 159 8.25 -7.05 -0.23
C PRO A 159 9.46 -7.31 -1.13
N ARG A 160 9.80 -6.32 -1.95
CA ARG A 160 10.95 -6.31 -2.85
C ARG A 160 11.85 -5.15 -2.52
N ARG A 161 13.16 -5.40 -2.60
CA ARG A 161 14.21 -4.38 -2.59
C ARG A 161 15.18 -4.75 -3.68
N GLU A 162 15.19 -3.97 -4.74
CA GLU A 162 15.92 -4.30 -5.96
C GLU A 162 16.91 -3.19 -6.28
N ALA A 163 18.11 -3.56 -6.71
CA ALA A 163 19.09 -2.61 -7.20
C ALA A 163 18.58 -2.02 -8.53
N PHE A 164 18.64 -0.70 -8.69
CA PHE A 164 18.23 -0.02 -9.91
C PHE A 164 19.43 0.23 -10.83
N GLY A 165 20.48 0.88 -10.32
CA GLY A 165 21.81 0.95 -10.96
C GLY A 165 21.89 1.65 -12.33
N GLU A 166 20.77 2.15 -12.85
CA GLU A 166 20.67 2.81 -14.16
C GLU A 166 20.24 4.27 -14.02
N ALA A 167 20.50 5.07 -15.06
CA ALA A 167 20.06 6.45 -15.13
C ALA A 167 18.56 6.51 -15.45
N GLY A 168 17.80 7.27 -14.66
CA GLY A 168 16.38 7.55 -14.95
C GLY A 168 15.49 7.39 -13.73
N ARG A 169 14.25 6.96 -14.00
CA ARG A 169 13.20 6.69 -13.01
C ARG A 169 12.72 5.24 -13.17
N PRO A 170 12.30 4.56 -12.10
CA PRO A 170 11.76 3.22 -12.21
C PRO A 170 10.40 3.22 -12.92
N GLU A 171 10.14 2.18 -13.70
CA GLU A 171 8.84 1.93 -14.33
C GLU A 171 8.18 0.72 -13.67
N LEU A 172 6.97 0.91 -13.18
CA LEU A 172 6.20 -0.10 -12.46
C LEU A 172 4.81 -0.24 -13.07
N ARG A 173 4.36 -1.48 -13.22
CA ARG A 173 2.98 -1.80 -13.60
C ARG A 173 2.19 -2.21 -12.37
N VAL A 174 0.96 -1.70 -12.27
CA VAL A 174 0.00 -2.18 -11.27
C VAL A 174 -0.47 -3.57 -11.70
N ALA A 175 -0.23 -4.56 -10.84
CA ALA A 175 -0.34 -5.99 -11.14
C ALA A 175 -1.52 -6.69 -10.44
N SER A 176 -2.25 -5.98 -9.55
CA SER A 176 -3.37 -6.57 -8.83
C SER A 176 -4.46 -5.55 -8.50
N TRP A 177 -5.66 -6.05 -8.18
CA TRP A 177 -6.79 -5.23 -7.70
C TRP A 177 -6.57 -4.56 -6.33
N ASN A 178 -5.51 -4.94 -5.61
CA ASN A 178 -5.01 -4.31 -4.37
C ASN A 178 -3.81 -3.39 -4.68
N HIS A 179 -3.66 -2.97 -5.95
CA HIS A 179 -2.68 -2.01 -6.43
C HIS A 179 -1.18 -2.33 -6.23
N LEU A 180 -0.82 -3.57 -5.87
CA LEU A 180 0.58 -4.03 -5.85
C LEU A 180 1.26 -3.97 -7.22
N PHE A 181 2.60 -3.97 -7.23
CA PHE A 181 3.40 -3.63 -8.41
C PHE A 181 4.24 -4.79 -8.95
N GLU A 182 4.56 -4.71 -10.24
CA GLU A 182 5.60 -5.50 -10.90
C GLU A 182 6.55 -4.60 -11.71
N PRO A 183 7.83 -4.98 -11.85
CA PRO A 183 8.77 -4.36 -12.78
C PRO A 183 8.26 -4.25 -14.21
N GLY A 184 8.46 -3.07 -14.79
CA GLY A 184 8.26 -2.84 -16.21
C GLY A 184 6.80 -2.59 -16.59
N GLY A 185 6.62 -1.66 -17.54
CA GLY A 185 5.41 -1.60 -18.34
C GLY A 185 5.28 -2.83 -19.26
N LEU A 186 4.66 -2.64 -20.44
CA LEU A 186 4.36 -3.70 -21.41
C LEU A 186 5.55 -4.61 -21.83
N ASN A 187 6.80 -4.29 -21.47
CA ASN A 187 8.02 -5.04 -21.81
C ASN A 187 9.03 -5.20 -20.66
N GLY A 188 8.54 -5.45 -19.43
CA GLY A 188 9.22 -6.18 -18.34
C GLY A 188 10.75 -6.04 -18.16
N SER A 189 11.19 -5.01 -17.44
CA SER A 189 12.41 -4.94 -16.61
C SER A 189 12.45 -3.57 -15.91
N LEU A 190 13.01 -3.48 -14.69
CA LEU A 190 13.35 -2.18 -14.07
C LEU A 190 14.53 -1.51 -14.79
N SER A 191 15.35 -2.32 -15.47
CA SER A 191 16.53 -1.94 -16.25
C SER A 191 16.15 -1.92 -17.73
N GLY A 192 16.37 -0.82 -18.44
CA GLY A 192 15.93 -0.57 -19.82
C GLY A 192 16.53 -1.48 -20.90
N ASN A 193 17.18 -2.60 -20.57
CA ASN A 193 17.78 -3.55 -21.49
C ASN A 193 17.44 -5.00 -21.13
N GLY A 194 16.21 -5.42 -21.39
CA GLY A 194 15.80 -6.81 -21.23
C GLY A 194 14.62 -7.15 -22.11
N VAL A 195 14.89 -7.87 -23.21
CA VAL A 195 13.86 -8.48 -24.04
C VAL A 195 13.06 -9.46 -23.18
N SER A 196 11.79 -9.15 -22.89
CA SER A 196 10.82 -10.13 -22.39
C SER A 196 9.62 -10.19 -23.32
N ASN A 197 9.69 -11.11 -24.28
CA ASN A 197 8.53 -11.66 -24.96
C ASN A 197 7.81 -12.59 -23.98
N GLN A 198 6.90 -12.07 -23.15
CA GLN A 198 5.73 -12.80 -22.60
C GLN A 198 4.96 -11.93 -21.60
N ILE A 199 4.16 -10.99 -22.10
CA ILE A 199 2.84 -10.75 -21.50
C ILE A 199 1.86 -10.81 -22.66
N ALA A 200 1.13 -11.92 -22.73
CA ALA A 200 0.06 -12.10 -23.69
C ALA A 200 -0.94 -10.95 -23.56
N ASP A 201 -1.07 -10.19 -24.65
CA ASP A 201 -2.32 -9.64 -25.16
C ASP A 201 -3.39 -9.36 -24.09
N GLN A 202 -3.18 -8.31 -23.29
CA GLN A 202 -4.26 -7.68 -22.53
C GLN A 202 -4.52 -6.31 -23.15
N SER A 203 -5.47 -6.30 -24.08
CA SER A 203 -6.08 -5.15 -24.76
C SER A 203 -6.81 -4.17 -23.82
N ALA A 204 -6.48 -4.14 -22.53
CA ALA A 204 -6.99 -3.14 -21.60
C ALA A 204 -6.20 -1.84 -21.79
N ALA A 205 -6.90 -0.71 -21.89
CA ALA A 205 -6.26 0.60 -21.92
C ALA A 205 -5.37 0.76 -20.68
N VAL A 206 -4.06 0.89 -20.89
CA VAL A 206 -3.08 1.17 -19.83
C VAL A 206 -2.86 2.67 -19.84
N THR A 207 -3.12 3.32 -18.70
CA THR A 207 -2.78 4.74 -18.53
C THR A 207 -1.39 4.81 -17.91
N THR A 208 -0.47 5.42 -18.64
CA THR A 208 0.84 5.80 -18.11
C THR A 208 0.69 7.17 -17.46
N ILE A 209 0.90 7.24 -16.15
CA ILE A 209 0.70 8.48 -15.40
C ILE A 209 2.08 8.99 -14.96
N PRO A 210 2.57 10.13 -15.52
CA PRO A 210 3.74 10.79 -14.96
C PRO A 210 3.32 11.40 -13.62
N PRO A 211 3.92 11.00 -12.48
CA PRO A 211 3.55 11.63 -11.22
C PRO A 211 4.11 13.04 -11.22
N ILE A 212 3.25 14.02 -10.98
CA ILE A 212 3.69 15.28 -10.37
C ILE A 212 3.44 15.05 -8.88
N PRO A 213 4.41 14.48 -8.14
CA PRO A 213 4.18 14.11 -6.76
C PRO A 213 3.99 15.38 -5.92
N ALA A 214 3.00 15.37 -5.04
CA ALA A 214 2.78 16.43 -4.06
C ALA A 214 3.32 16.02 -2.70
N TYR A 215 3.80 16.95 -1.89
CA TYR A 215 4.29 16.62 -0.54
C TYR A 215 3.16 16.06 0.33
N PHE A 216 3.39 14.92 0.98
CA PHE A 216 2.39 14.27 1.83
C PHE A 216 2.35 14.94 3.20
N ASP A 217 1.73 16.12 3.27
CA ASP A 217 1.69 16.92 4.50
C ASP A 217 0.93 16.23 5.67
N ALA A 218 0.96 16.86 6.84
CA ALA A 218 0.33 16.33 8.05
C ALA A 218 -1.20 16.18 7.90
N ALA A 219 -1.86 17.10 7.18
CA ALA A 219 -3.31 17.10 7.01
C ALA A 219 -3.77 15.97 6.09
N LEU A 220 -3.02 15.72 5.01
CA LEU A 220 -3.22 14.57 4.15
C LEU A 220 -2.90 13.27 4.91
N TRP A 221 -1.76 13.19 5.60
CA TRP A 221 -1.36 12.00 6.36
C TRP A 221 -2.43 11.57 7.38
N ALA A 222 -3.02 12.57 8.04
CA ALA A 222 -4.17 12.46 8.90
C ALA A 222 -5.43 11.93 8.18
N ALA A 223 -5.79 12.54 7.05
CA ALA A 223 -6.98 12.18 6.26
C ALA A 223 -6.92 10.72 5.75
N TYR A 224 -5.73 10.27 5.36
CA TYR A 224 -5.47 8.88 4.95
C TYR A 224 -5.18 7.94 6.13
N ARG A 225 -5.18 8.45 7.37
CA ARG A 225 -4.93 7.69 8.61
C ARG A 225 -3.65 6.85 8.51
N MET A 226 -2.58 7.38 7.96
CA MET A 226 -1.35 6.60 7.73
C MET A 226 -0.82 6.01 9.05
N THR A 227 -0.79 6.83 10.10
CA THR A 227 -0.52 6.43 11.49
C THR A 227 -1.79 6.38 12.35
N LYS A 228 -1.74 5.59 13.43
CA LYS A 228 -2.82 5.43 14.42
C LYS A 228 -2.21 5.60 15.80
N SER A 229 -2.85 6.35 16.69
CA SER A 229 -2.40 6.53 18.08
C SER A 229 -2.36 5.20 18.86
N ARG A 230 -3.30 4.29 18.55
CA ARG A 230 -3.45 2.97 19.17
C ARG A 230 -3.69 1.90 18.10
N PRO A 231 -2.63 1.40 17.43
CA PRO A 231 -2.80 0.35 16.45
C PRO A 231 -3.32 -0.92 17.11
N THR A 232 -4.30 -1.58 16.49
CA THR A 232 -4.79 -2.90 16.92
C THR A 232 -4.68 -3.90 15.78
N ARG A 233 -5.08 -5.16 15.99
CA ARG A 233 -5.04 -6.15 14.91
C ARG A 233 -6.00 -5.82 13.77
N LEU A 234 -7.09 -5.11 14.08
CA LEU A 234 -8.06 -4.62 13.10
C LEU A 234 -7.71 -3.22 12.58
N PHE A 235 -7.14 -2.36 13.42
CA PHE A 235 -6.79 -0.98 13.06
C PHE A 235 -5.27 -0.81 12.96
N LYS A 236 -4.68 -1.28 11.86
CA LYS A 236 -3.23 -1.23 11.65
C LYS A 236 -2.81 0.05 10.97
N HIS A 237 -1.56 0.46 11.17
CA HIS A 237 -0.92 1.48 10.33
C HIS A 237 -1.00 1.10 8.84
N ARG A 238 -1.04 2.11 7.96
CA ARG A 238 -0.82 1.87 6.52
C ARG A 238 0.66 1.65 6.25
N ALA A 239 0.98 1.16 5.06
CA ALA A 239 2.36 1.00 4.61
C ALA A 239 3.10 2.35 4.67
N HIS A 240 4.08 2.44 5.55
CA HIS A 240 5.02 3.56 5.67
C HIS A 240 6.23 3.09 6.50
N PHE A 241 7.31 3.84 6.43
CA PHE A 241 8.49 3.68 7.27
C PHE A 241 8.54 4.72 8.40
N ASP A 242 9.20 4.38 9.50
CA ASP A 242 9.32 5.24 10.68
C ASP A 242 10.01 6.59 10.37
N TRP A 243 10.92 6.64 9.40
CA TRP A 243 11.57 7.88 8.94
C TRP A 243 10.63 8.82 8.19
N GLU A 244 9.41 8.39 7.89
CA GLU A 244 8.40 9.26 7.31
C GLU A 244 7.67 10.10 8.36
N LEU A 245 7.92 9.91 9.67
CA LEU A 245 7.09 10.45 10.75
C LEU A 245 7.37 11.88 11.20
N ALA A 246 8.48 12.51 10.79
CA ALA A 246 9.00 13.76 11.38
C ALA A 246 8.07 15.00 11.37
N VAL A 247 6.89 14.93 10.76
CA VAL A 247 5.94 16.05 10.64
C VAL A 247 4.50 15.61 10.93
N VAL A 248 4.28 14.54 11.72
CA VAL A 248 2.92 14.07 12.03
C VAL A 248 2.75 13.80 13.52
N GLU A 249 1.91 14.59 14.16
CA GLU A 249 1.36 14.20 15.46
C GLU A 249 0.33 13.06 15.23
N PRO A 250 0.40 11.95 15.99
CA PRO A 250 -0.59 10.88 15.87
C PRO A 250 -1.98 11.40 16.29
N ILE A 251 -3.01 11.07 15.51
CA ILE A 251 -4.41 11.46 15.79
C ILE A 251 -5.09 10.42 16.67
N ASP A 252 -5.86 10.92 17.64
CA ASP A 252 -6.72 10.16 18.57
C ASP A 252 -7.89 9.44 17.88
#